data_AF-F6SSU3-F1
#
_entry.id   AF-F6SSU3-F1
#
_cell.length_a   1.000
_cell.length_b   1.000
_cell.length_c   1.000
_cell.angle_alpha   90.00
_cell.angle_beta   90.00
_cell.angle_gamma   90.00
#
_symmetry.space_group_name_H-M   'P 1'
#
loop_
_entity.id
_entity.type
_entity.pdbx_description
1 polymer ?
#
loop_
_entity_poly.entity_id
_entity_poly.type
_entity_poly.pdbx_seq_one_letter_code
_entity_poly.pdbx_strand_id
1 'polypeptide(L)'
;MATEPPSPIRLEAPGPPEMRTPLAIEATPEGAPQPAGGRLRFLNGCVPLSHQVAGHMYGKDKVGILQHPDGTVLKQLQPPPRGPRELEFYNMVYAADCTDGVLLELRKYLPQYYGIWSPPTAPNDLYLKLEDVTHKFNKPCIMDVKIGQKSYDPFASSEKIQQQVSKYPLMEEIGFLVLGMRVYHIHSDSYETQNQHYGRSLTKETIKDGVSRFFYNGYCLRKDAVAASIQKIEKILQWFENQKQLHFYASSLLFVYEGSSQPTTTKLNDRALAEKFLSKGPLSDTEVLEYNNNFHVFSSTVNGKIESSVGKSLSKMYARHRKMYIKKHHSQTSLKVENLDQDNGWKSMSQEHLNGNVLSQLEKVFYHLPTGCQEIAEVEVRMIDFAHVFPSNTIDEGYVYGLKHLISVLQSILDN
;
A
#
# COMPACT_ATOMS: atom_id res chain seq x y z
N MET A 1 53.60 -48.74 63.37
CA MET A 1 54.93 -49.12 62.82
C MET A 1 54.67 -49.99 61.59
N ALA A 2 55.45 -49.79 60.51
CA ALA A 2 55.63 -50.71 59.36
C ALA A 2 54.38 -51.03 58.49
N THR A 3 54.46 -51.38 57.20
CA THR A 3 55.18 -50.85 55.99
C THR A 3 54.54 -51.50 54.74
N GLU A 4 54.58 -50.86 53.58
CA GLU A 4 54.03 -51.37 52.30
C GLU A 4 55.03 -52.28 51.53
N PRO A 5 54.58 -53.11 50.55
CA PRO A 5 54.84 -52.81 49.12
C PRO A 5 53.78 -53.34 48.08
N PRO A 6 53.90 -52.99 46.77
CA PRO A 6 52.83 -53.13 45.75
C PRO A 6 52.96 -54.30 44.73
N SER A 7 52.10 -54.34 43.70
CA SER A 7 52.00 -55.40 42.65
C SER A 7 52.42 -54.95 41.21
N PRO A 8 52.99 -55.82 40.34
CA PRO A 8 53.56 -55.42 39.04
C PRO A 8 52.87 -55.92 37.73
N ILE A 9 52.86 -55.03 36.73
CA ILE A 9 53.30 -55.15 35.30
C ILE A 9 53.10 -56.48 34.51
N ARG A 10 52.65 -56.35 33.24
CA ARG A 10 52.85 -57.33 32.15
C ARG A 10 53.36 -56.65 30.86
N LEU A 11 54.32 -57.26 30.16
CA LEU A 11 54.95 -56.82 28.90
C LEU A 11 54.37 -57.54 27.66
N GLU A 12 54.44 -56.92 26.47
CA GLU A 12 55.31 -57.36 25.35
C GLU A 12 55.32 -56.41 24.13
N ALA A 13 56.40 -56.45 23.35
CA ALA A 13 56.76 -55.74 22.10
C ALA A 13 57.85 -56.59 21.37
N PRO A 14 58.31 -56.38 20.09
CA PRO A 14 58.30 -55.17 19.22
C PRO A 14 57.63 -55.45 17.84
N GLY A 15 57.98 -54.93 16.63
CA GLY A 15 59.12 -54.12 16.14
C GLY A 15 59.01 -53.63 14.67
N PRO A 16 60.09 -53.08 14.06
CA PRO A 16 60.02 -52.17 12.88
C PRO A 16 60.82 -52.68 11.63
N PRO A 17 61.20 -51.88 10.58
CA PRO A 17 61.04 -50.43 10.29
C PRO A 17 60.51 -50.15 8.83
N GLU A 18 60.58 -48.97 8.14
CA GLU A 18 61.23 -47.66 8.39
C GLU A 18 60.49 -46.42 7.77
N MET A 19 61.16 -45.55 6.98
CA MET A 19 60.78 -44.16 6.63
C MET A 19 60.80 -43.80 5.12
N ARG A 20 60.06 -42.72 4.74
CA ARG A 20 60.65 -41.47 4.16
C ARG A 20 59.65 -40.30 4.07
N THR A 21 60.15 -39.09 4.27
CA THR A 21 59.55 -37.74 4.09
C THR A 21 60.55 -36.87 3.28
N PRO A 22 60.33 -35.58 2.92
CA PRO A 22 59.18 -34.67 3.13
C PRO A 22 58.71 -33.93 1.84
N LEU A 23 57.73 -33.01 1.94
CA LEU A 23 57.83 -31.62 1.46
C LEU A 23 56.61 -30.80 1.94
N ALA A 24 56.81 -29.51 2.23
CA ALA A 24 55.77 -28.57 2.65
C ALA A 24 55.70 -27.39 1.67
N ILE A 25 54.48 -26.91 1.36
CA ILE A 25 54.25 -25.67 0.60
C ILE A 25 53.15 -24.85 1.30
N GLU A 26 53.33 -23.54 1.21
CA GLU A 26 52.78 -22.43 1.99
C GLU A 26 51.25 -22.29 2.08
N ALA A 27 50.81 -21.50 3.07
CA ALA A 27 49.44 -21.01 3.21
C ALA A 27 49.30 -19.58 2.65
N THR A 28 48.13 -19.25 2.09
CA THR A 28 47.61 -17.87 1.84
C THR A 28 46.18 -17.97 1.27
N PRO A 29 45.34 -16.92 1.33
CA PRO A 29 44.75 -16.39 2.56
C PRO A 29 43.20 -16.36 2.51
N GLU A 30 42.58 -15.74 3.51
CA GLU A 30 41.13 -15.63 3.70
C GLU A 30 40.36 -15.13 2.46
N GLY A 31 39.31 -15.86 2.09
CA GLY A 31 38.30 -15.39 1.14
C GLY A 31 37.34 -14.39 1.80
N ALA A 32 37.18 -13.22 1.18
CA ALA A 32 36.40 -12.09 1.71
C ALA A 32 34.96 -12.45 2.11
N PRO A 33 34.36 -11.75 3.09
CA PRO A 33 32.97 -11.99 3.49
C PRO A 33 32.03 -11.73 2.33
N GLN A 34 31.31 -12.76 1.89
CA GLN A 34 30.26 -12.60 0.90
C GLN A 34 29.17 -11.65 1.45
N PRO A 35 28.73 -10.64 0.69
CA PRO A 35 27.65 -9.77 1.13
C PRO A 35 26.37 -10.61 1.26
N ALA A 36 25.64 -10.41 2.36
CA ALA A 36 24.36 -11.09 2.63
C ALA A 36 23.27 -10.64 1.63
N GLY A 37 23.29 -11.25 0.44
CA GLY A 37 22.38 -11.00 -0.69
C GLY A 37 21.68 -12.26 -1.20
N GLY A 38 21.46 -13.24 -0.31
CA GLY A 38 20.92 -14.56 -0.63
C GLY A 38 19.46 -14.74 -0.23
N ARG A 39 18.53 -14.41 -1.14
CA ARG A 39 17.15 -14.97 -1.16
C ARG A 39 16.38 -14.70 -2.46
N LEU A 40 16.70 -13.63 -3.20
CA LEU A 40 15.81 -13.12 -4.26
C LEU A 40 16.03 -13.68 -5.69
N ARG A 41 17.15 -14.36 -5.97
CA ARG A 41 17.52 -14.72 -7.36
C ARG A 41 16.77 -15.92 -7.98
N PHE A 42 15.78 -16.49 -7.29
CA PHE A 42 15.22 -17.82 -7.65
C PHE A 42 13.68 -17.90 -7.74
N LEU A 43 12.96 -16.78 -7.80
CA LEU A 43 11.49 -16.75 -7.96
C LEU A 43 11.07 -16.65 -9.45
N ASN A 44 11.58 -17.51 -10.33
CA ASN A 44 11.17 -17.61 -11.75
C ASN A 44 11.01 -16.27 -12.50
N GLY A 45 11.92 -15.32 -12.30
CA GLY A 45 11.87 -14.01 -12.97
C GLY A 45 10.90 -12.99 -12.36
N CYS A 46 10.25 -13.30 -11.23
CA CYS A 46 9.49 -12.31 -10.47
C CYS A 46 10.39 -11.21 -9.92
N VAL A 47 9.90 -9.97 -9.93
CA VAL A 47 10.61 -8.78 -9.42
C VAL A 47 9.76 -8.07 -8.36
N PRO A 48 10.34 -7.31 -7.41
CA PRO A 48 9.57 -6.46 -6.51
C PRO A 48 8.71 -5.46 -7.29
N LEU A 49 7.45 -5.27 -6.90
CA LEU A 49 6.54 -4.32 -7.54
C LEU A 49 7.05 -2.88 -7.30
N SER A 50 7.64 -2.28 -8.34
CA SER A 50 8.47 -1.06 -8.23
C SER A 50 7.71 0.18 -7.73
N HIS A 51 6.39 0.17 -7.83
CA HIS A 51 5.50 1.28 -7.56
C HIS A 51 4.47 0.98 -6.44
N GLN A 52 4.72 -0.04 -5.61
CA GLN A 52 3.91 -0.33 -4.42
C GLN A 52 3.89 0.88 -3.45
N VAL A 53 2.71 1.46 -3.19
CA VAL A 53 2.57 2.69 -2.38
C VAL A 53 2.35 2.45 -0.88
N ALA A 54 1.91 1.26 -0.49
CA ALA A 54 1.46 0.95 0.86
C ALA A 54 1.60 -0.55 1.21
N GLY A 55 1.19 -0.92 2.44
CA GLY A 55 1.22 -2.29 2.92
C GLY A 55 2.62 -2.79 3.31
N HIS A 56 2.88 -4.07 3.08
CA HIS A 56 4.18 -4.68 3.34
C HIS A 56 5.11 -4.41 2.15
N MET A 57 5.95 -3.38 2.23
CA MET A 57 6.94 -3.05 1.20
C MET A 57 8.17 -3.96 1.28
N TYR A 58 8.92 -4.04 0.17
CA TYR A 58 10.21 -4.72 0.09
C TYR A 58 11.24 -4.13 1.09
N GLY A 59 12.00 -4.99 1.78
CA GLY A 59 12.98 -4.57 2.79
C GLY A 59 13.83 -5.73 3.30
N LYS A 60 14.73 -5.47 4.26
CA LYS A 60 15.77 -6.43 4.73
C LYS A 60 15.26 -7.83 5.06
N ASP A 61 14.02 -7.94 5.54
CA ASP A 61 13.41 -9.21 5.97
C ASP A 61 12.04 -9.49 5.29
N LYS A 62 11.67 -8.73 4.24
CA LYS A 62 10.34 -8.83 3.59
C LYS A 62 10.41 -8.68 2.08
N VAL A 63 9.75 -9.59 1.37
CA VAL A 63 9.78 -9.73 -0.10
C VAL A 63 8.83 -8.75 -0.80
N GLY A 64 7.95 -8.06 -0.07
CA GLY A 64 7.00 -7.11 -0.64
C GLY A 64 5.86 -7.77 -1.41
N ILE A 65 5.16 -6.99 -2.23
CA ILE A 65 4.41 -7.54 -3.37
C ILE A 65 5.39 -7.72 -4.53
N LEU A 66 5.32 -8.86 -5.21
CA LEU A 66 6.10 -9.12 -6.42
C LEU A 66 5.22 -8.97 -7.66
N GLN A 67 5.81 -8.51 -8.76
CA GLN A 67 5.25 -8.62 -10.09
C GLN A 67 5.79 -9.90 -10.75
N HIS A 68 4.91 -10.67 -11.38
CA HIS A 68 5.22 -11.90 -12.10
C HIS A 68 5.22 -11.60 -13.62
N PRO A 69 6.08 -12.24 -14.44
CA PRO A 69 6.23 -11.91 -15.87
C PRO A 69 5.01 -12.08 -16.79
N ASP A 70 3.87 -12.54 -16.27
CA ASP A 70 2.60 -12.71 -16.99
C ASP A 70 1.58 -11.58 -16.73
N GLY A 71 2.01 -10.47 -16.12
CA GLY A 71 1.14 -9.34 -15.80
C GLY A 71 0.26 -9.55 -14.56
N THR A 72 0.64 -10.47 -13.68
CA THR A 72 0.00 -10.65 -12.36
C THR A 72 0.92 -10.20 -11.22
N VAL A 73 0.35 -9.98 -10.04
CA VAL A 73 1.11 -9.80 -8.80
C VAL A 73 1.02 -11.02 -7.88
N LEU A 74 2.09 -11.26 -7.13
CA LEU A 74 2.16 -12.26 -6.07
C LEU A 74 2.21 -11.56 -4.72
N LYS A 75 1.17 -11.75 -3.92
CA LYS A 75 1.07 -11.22 -2.56
C LYS A 75 1.36 -12.33 -1.55
N GLN A 76 2.48 -12.22 -0.83
CA GLN A 76 2.88 -13.22 0.16
C GLN A 76 1.83 -13.34 1.29
N LEU A 77 1.49 -14.57 1.68
CA LEU A 77 0.58 -14.81 2.80
C LEU A 77 1.16 -14.23 4.10
N GLN A 78 0.36 -13.43 4.81
CA GLN A 78 0.75 -12.89 6.11
C GLN A 78 0.76 -13.98 7.18
N PRO A 79 1.55 -13.84 8.27
CA PRO A 79 1.50 -14.78 9.39
C PRO A 79 0.07 -14.99 9.93
N PRO A 80 -0.29 -16.21 10.35
CA PRO A 80 -1.61 -16.52 10.89
C PRO A 80 -2.06 -15.56 12.01
N PRO A 81 -3.37 -15.27 12.12
CA PRO A 81 -4.48 -15.78 11.30
C PRO A 81 -4.67 -15.03 9.97
N ARG A 82 -3.88 -13.98 9.67
CA ARG A 82 -4.16 -13.00 8.61
C ARG A 82 -4.05 -13.57 7.19
N GLY A 83 -2.96 -14.26 6.86
CA GLY A 83 -2.77 -14.86 5.53
C GLY A 83 -3.79 -15.94 5.20
N PRO A 84 -4.02 -16.93 6.09
CA PRO A 84 -5.07 -17.94 5.90
C PRO A 84 -6.46 -17.32 5.69
N ARG A 85 -6.84 -16.31 6.48
CA ARG A 85 -8.13 -15.62 6.33
C ARG A 85 -8.27 -14.90 4.98
N GLU A 86 -7.20 -14.26 4.50
CA GLU A 86 -7.21 -13.61 3.18
C GLU A 86 -7.31 -14.65 2.03
N LEU A 87 -6.64 -15.79 2.16
CA LEU A 87 -6.76 -16.92 1.23
C LEU A 87 -8.18 -17.51 1.22
N GLU A 88 -8.75 -17.77 2.40
CA GLU A 88 -10.13 -18.27 2.56
C GLU A 88 -11.16 -17.32 1.97
N PHE A 89 -11.00 -16.01 2.17
CA PHE A 89 -11.84 -14.99 1.53
C PHE A 89 -11.79 -15.07 0.00
N TYR A 90 -10.61 -15.10 -0.62
CA TYR A 90 -10.51 -15.21 -2.07
C TYR A 90 -11.08 -16.54 -2.59
N ASN A 91 -10.80 -17.66 -1.91
CA ASN A 91 -11.37 -18.97 -2.27
C ASN A 91 -12.90 -18.98 -2.18
N MET A 92 -13.48 -18.36 -1.15
CA MET A 92 -14.93 -18.21 -0.98
C MET A 92 -15.54 -17.36 -2.11
N VAL A 93 -14.99 -16.17 -2.38
CA VAL A 93 -15.52 -15.26 -3.39
C VAL A 93 -15.37 -15.84 -4.81
N TYR A 94 -14.26 -16.51 -5.11
CA TYR A 94 -13.94 -17.05 -6.44
C TYR A 94 -14.20 -18.56 -6.59
N ALA A 95 -14.94 -19.19 -5.68
CA ALA A 95 -15.34 -20.59 -5.81
C ALA A 95 -16.04 -20.84 -7.17
N ALA A 96 -15.66 -21.92 -7.86
CA ALA A 96 -16.11 -22.21 -9.23
C ALA A 96 -17.60 -22.57 -9.30
N ASP A 97 -18.14 -23.10 -8.21
CA ASP A 97 -19.53 -23.47 -7.95
C ASP A 97 -20.32 -22.39 -7.20
N CYS A 98 -19.74 -21.20 -6.99
CA CYS A 98 -20.41 -20.08 -6.32
C CYS A 98 -21.66 -19.63 -7.09
N THR A 99 -22.82 -19.70 -6.43
CA THR A 99 -24.13 -19.24 -6.94
C THR A 99 -24.68 -18.02 -6.18
N ASP A 100 -23.98 -17.53 -5.16
CA ASP A 100 -24.38 -16.34 -4.41
C ASP A 100 -24.17 -15.08 -5.25
N GLY A 101 -25.28 -14.44 -5.64
CA GLY A 101 -25.29 -13.20 -6.41
C GLY A 101 -24.51 -12.06 -5.77
N VAL A 102 -24.43 -11.99 -4.43
CA VAL A 102 -23.67 -10.96 -3.71
C VAL A 102 -22.17 -11.17 -3.90
N LEU A 103 -21.68 -12.41 -3.79
CA LEU A 103 -20.25 -12.72 -4.02
C LEU A 103 -19.89 -12.64 -5.50
N LEU A 104 -20.79 -13.07 -6.39
CA LEU A 104 -20.63 -12.94 -7.84
C LEU A 104 -20.55 -11.47 -8.29
N GLU A 105 -21.33 -10.56 -7.68
CA GLU A 105 -21.19 -9.14 -7.93
C GLU A 105 -19.88 -8.58 -7.34
N LEU A 106 -19.51 -8.99 -6.13
CA LEU A 106 -18.28 -8.53 -5.46
C LEU A 106 -17.02 -8.73 -6.32
N ARG A 107 -16.94 -9.83 -7.09
CA ARG A 107 -15.83 -10.10 -8.03
C ARG A 107 -15.50 -8.92 -8.96
N LYS A 108 -16.48 -8.08 -9.32
CA LYS A 108 -16.29 -6.90 -10.20
C LYS A 108 -15.43 -5.81 -9.56
N TYR A 109 -15.35 -5.77 -8.23
CA TYR A 109 -14.66 -4.73 -7.46
C TYR A 109 -13.33 -5.21 -6.88
N LEU A 110 -12.98 -6.49 -7.05
CA LEU A 110 -11.74 -7.12 -6.58
C LEU A 110 -10.73 -7.27 -7.73
N PRO A 111 -9.42 -7.38 -7.45
CA PRO A 111 -8.47 -7.96 -8.39
C PRO A 111 -8.87 -9.41 -8.72
N GLN A 112 -8.81 -9.80 -9.99
CA GLN A 112 -9.04 -11.19 -10.39
C GLN A 112 -8.08 -12.13 -9.64
N TYR A 113 -8.63 -13.21 -9.07
CA TYR A 113 -7.86 -14.23 -8.37
C TYR A 113 -7.50 -15.39 -9.30
N TYR A 114 -6.26 -15.85 -9.22
CA TYR A 114 -5.69 -16.94 -10.03
C TYR A 114 -5.27 -18.14 -9.19
N GLY A 115 -5.72 -18.22 -7.93
CA GLY A 115 -5.35 -19.28 -7.00
C GLY A 115 -4.13 -18.97 -6.13
N ILE A 116 -3.75 -19.97 -5.34
CA ILE A 116 -2.52 -19.95 -4.55
C ILE A 116 -1.32 -20.29 -5.45
N TRP A 117 -0.19 -19.65 -5.21
CA TRP A 117 1.07 -19.89 -5.92
C TRP A 117 2.20 -20.10 -4.92
N SER A 118 3.13 -20.98 -5.24
CA SER A 118 4.40 -21.13 -4.55
C SER A 118 5.52 -21.41 -5.56
N PRO A 119 6.75 -20.93 -5.30
CA PRO A 119 7.87 -21.22 -6.18
C PRO A 119 8.23 -22.71 -6.09
N PRO A 120 8.59 -23.38 -7.21
CA PRO A 120 8.97 -24.80 -7.19
C PRO A 120 10.13 -25.13 -6.24
N THR A 121 10.98 -24.14 -5.96
CA THR A 121 12.16 -24.22 -5.08
C THR A 121 11.85 -24.00 -3.60
N ALA A 122 10.68 -23.47 -3.25
CA ALA A 122 10.26 -23.24 -1.87
C ALA A 122 8.73 -23.38 -1.74
N PRO A 123 8.18 -24.62 -1.74
CA PRO A 123 6.73 -24.86 -1.74
C PRO A 123 6.01 -24.34 -0.48
N ASN A 124 6.75 -24.04 0.59
CA ASN A 124 6.24 -23.45 1.83
C ASN A 124 6.06 -21.93 1.76
N ASP A 125 6.68 -21.26 0.79
CA ASP A 125 6.51 -19.81 0.57
C ASP A 125 5.25 -19.59 -0.27
N LEU A 126 4.11 -19.40 0.42
CA LEU A 126 2.79 -19.27 -0.19
C LEU A 126 2.45 -17.80 -0.54
N TYR A 127 1.88 -17.62 -1.73
CA TYR A 127 1.43 -16.33 -2.28
C TYR A 127 0.01 -16.45 -2.84
N LEU A 128 -0.75 -15.36 -2.78
CA LEU A 128 -1.95 -15.17 -3.60
C LEU A 128 -1.52 -14.63 -4.95
N LYS A 129 -1.93 -15.27 -6.05
CA LYS A 129 -1.72 -14.76 -7.41
C LYS A 129 -2.94 -13.95 -7.83
N LEU A 130 -2.74 -12.66 -8.08
CA LEU A 130 -3.78 -11.66 -8.27
C LEU A 130 -3.53 -10.83 -9.53
N GLU A 131 -4.58 -10.26 -10.10
CA GLU A 131 -4.49 -9.24 -11.16
C GLU A 131 -3.59 -8.08 -10.75
N ASP A 132 -2.66 -7.69 -11.63
CA ASP A 132 -1.99 -6.41 -11.51
C ASP A 132 -2.90 -5.31 -12.07
N VAL A 133 -3.65 -4.67 -11.17
CA VAL A 133 -4.57 -3.57 -11.49
C VAL A 133 -3.86 -2.39 -12.20
N THR A 134 -2.53 -2.30 -12.11
CA THR A 134 -1.75 -1.23 -12.73
C THR A 134 -1.24 -1.56 -14.14
N HIS A 135 -1.27 -2.84 -14.56
CA HIS A 135 -0.56 -3.33 -15.75
C HIS A 135 -0.95 -2.66 -17.08
N LYS A 136 -2.20 -2.21 -17.19
CA LYS A 136 -2.73 -1.54 -18.40
C LYS A 136 -2.32 -0.07 -18.54
N PHE A 137 -1.80 0.53 -17.47
CA PHE A 137 -1.44 1.95 -17.41
C PHE A 137 0.05 2.16 -17.77
N ASN A 138 0.35 3.21 -18.52
CA ASN A 138 1.70 3.61 -18.89
C ASN A 138 2.39 4.38 -17.74
N LYS A 139 1.74 5.43 -17.23
CA LYS A 139 2.24 6.22 -16.11
C LYS A 139 1.23 6.19 -14.94
N PRO A 140 1.03 5.03 -14.28
CA PRO A 140 0.01 4.88 -13.24
C PRO A 140 0.26 5.81 -12.04
N CYS A 141 -0.69 6.72 -11.82
CA CYS A 141 -0.89 7.38 -10.54
C CYS A 141 -1.66 6.43 -9.62
N ILE A 142 -1.12 6.12 -8.44
CA ILE A 142 -1.66 5.10 -7.52
C ILE A 142 -1.91 5.71 -6.14
N MET A 143 -3.03 5.39 -5.49
CA MET A 143 -3.29 5.73 -4.08
C MET A 143 -4.00 4.58 -3.36
N ASP A 144 -3.51 4.24 -2.17
CA ASP A 144 -4.15 3.28 -1.26
C ASP A 144 -4.87 4.06 -0.15
N VAL A 145 -6.19 3.83 -0.02
CA VAL A 145 -7.03 4.43 1.02
C VAL A 145 -7.70 3.34 1.84
N LYS A 146 -7.32 3.23 3.11
CA LYS A 146 -8.01 2.38 4.10
C LYS A 146 -9.40 2.92 4.39
N ILE A 147 -10.41 2.06 4.37
CA ILE A 147 -11.80 2.44 4.64
C ILE A 147 -12.26 1.84 5.97
N GLY A 148 -13.23 2.50 6.60
CA GLY A 148 -13.91 2.05 7.80
C GLY A 148 -13.58 2.89 9.04
N GLN A 149 -14.58 3.19 9.85
CA GLN A 149 -14.39 3.88 11.15
C GLN A 149 -13.46 3.12 12.11
N LYS A 150 -13.28 1.81 11.93
CA LYS A 150 -12.46 0.93 12.79
C LYS A 150 -11.41 0.19 11.96
N SER A 151 -10.13 0.42 12.29
CA SER A 151 -8.98 -0.26 11.66
C SER A 151 -8.45 -1.46 12.47
N TYR A 152 -9.30 -2.00 13.34
CA TYR A 152 -9.12 -3.21 14.14
C TYR A 152 -10.35 -4.10 13.96
N ASP A 153 -10.16 -5.42 14.06
CA ASP A 153 -11.23 -6.40 13.90
C ASP A 153 -11.95 -6.75 15.23
N PRO A 154 -13.10 -7.44 15.22
CA PRO A 154 -13.88 -7.76 16.41
C PRO A 154 -13.15 -8.63 17.45
N PHE A 155 -12.05 -9.28 17.08
CA PHE A 155 -11.26 -10.17 17.94
C PHE A 155 -9.90 -9.56 18.33
N ALA A 156 -9.68 -8.28 18.02
CA ALA A 156 -8.47 -7.57 18.38
C ALA A 156 -8.36 -7.39 19.92
N SER A 157 -7.19 -7.66 20.48
CA SER A 157 -6.93 -7.40 21.91
C SER A 157 -6.95 -5.90 22.23
N SER A 158 -7.14 -5.54 23.50
CA SER A 158 -7.15 -4.14 23.97
C SER A 158 -5.89 -3.37 23.55
N GLU A 159 -4.71 -4.00 23.61
CA GLU A 159 -3.44 -3.41 23.17
C GLU A 159 -3.42 -3.22 21.65
N LYS A 160 -4.04 -4.14 20.90
CA LYS A 160 -4.14 -4.05 19.45
C LYS A 160 -5.08 -2.95 19.02
N ILE A 161 -6.23 -2.79 19.69
CA ILE A 161 -7.17 -1.70 19.50
C ILE A 161 -6.47 -0.37 19.77
N GLN A 162 -5.84 -0.22 20.95
CA GLN A 162 -5.11 1.00 21.31
C GLN A 162 -3.96 1.30 20.32
N GLN A 163 -3.23 0.29 19.83
CA GLN A 163 -2.21 0.45 18.80
C GLN A 163 -2.79 0.97 17.46
N GLN A 164 -3.99 0.56 17.08
CA GLN A 164 -4.60 1.01 15.83
C GLN A 164 -5.18 2.42 15.97
N VAL A 165 -5.91 2.70 17.06
CA VAL A 165 -6.44 4.05 17.35
C VAL A 165 -5.31 5.07 17.48
N SER A 166 -4.22 4.75 18.19
CA SER A 166 -3.08 5.68 18.36
C SER A 166 -2.29 5.96 17.07
N LYS A 167 -2.42 5.15 16.02
CA LYS A 167 -1.84 5.48 14.70
C LYS A 167 -2.63 6.55 13.97
N TYR A 168 -3.95 6.59 14.14
CA TYR A 168 -4.81 7.59 13.54
C TYR A 168 -6.11 7.74 14.35
N PRO A 169 -6.12 8.62 15.38
CA PRO A 169 -7.29 8.77 16.25
C PRO A 169 -8.54 9.26 15.51
N LEU A 170 -8.35 9.96 14.39
CA LEU A 170 -9.42 10.48 13.53
C LEU A 170 -10.07 9.40 12.64
N MET A 171 -9.67 8.13 12.72
CA MET A 171 -10.25 7.06 11.88
C MET A 171 -11.77 6.94 12.07
N GLU A 172 -12.26 7.06 13.30
CA GLU A 172 -13.70 6.97 13.61
C GLU A 172 -14.49 8.18 13.12
N GLU A 173 -13.84 9.34 13.04
CA GLU A 173 -14.43 10.64 12.71
C GLU A 173 -14.34 10.99 11.22
N ILE A 174 -13.32 10.47 10.51
CA ILE A 174 -13.12 10.65 9.06
C ILE A 174 -13.56 9.41 8.29
N GLY A 175 -13.56 8.22 8.90
CA GLY A 175 -14.01 6.97 8.25
C GLY A 175 -13.06 6.40 7.19
N PHE A 176 -11.96 7.09 6.87
CA PHE A 176 -10.92 6.60 5.95
C PHE A 176 -9.53 7.17 6.29
N LEU A 177 -8.48 6.56 5.73
CA LEU A 177 -7.08 6.97 5.91
C LEU A 177 -6.26 6.64 4.66
N VAL A 178 -5.63 7.65 4.05
CA VAL A 178 -4.63 7.44 2.98
C VAL A 178 -3.41 6.72 3.55
N LEU A 179 -3.07 5.55 3.00
CA LEU A 179 -1.88 4.77 3.42
C LEU A 179 -0.62 5.15 2.63
N GLY A 180 -0.80 5.62 1.40
CA GLY A 180 0.26 6.13 0.55
C GLY A 180 -0.27 6.47 -0.85
N MET A 181 0.49 7.28 -1.59
CA MET A 181 0.21 7.59 -2.99
C MET A 181 1.50 7.80 -3.78
N ARG A 182 1.40 7.66 -5.11
CA ARG A 182 2.43 7.91 -6.11
C ARG A 182 1.77 8.62 -7.28
N VAL A 183 2.16 9.87 -7.53
CA VAL A 183 1.51 10.77 -8.50
C VAL A 183 2.51 11.16 -9.58
N TYR A 184 2.14 10.98 -10.84
CA TYR A 184 2.95 11.38 -11.99
C TYR A 184 2.84 12.89 -12.24
N HIS A 185 3.97 13.57 -12.38
CA HIS A 185 4.05 14.98 -12.71
C HIS A 185 4.51 15.17 -14.16
N ILE A 186 3.63 15.71 -15.01
CA ILE A 186 3.80 15.71 -16.48
C ILE A 186 5.05 16.49 -16.91
N HIS A 187 5.30 17.67 -16.34
CA HIS A 187 6.40 18.55 -16.77
C HIS A 187 7.80 18.03 -16.41
N SER A 188 7.91 17.11 -15.44
CA SER A 188 9.19 16.60 -14.94
C SER A 188 9.44 15.13 -15.27
N ASP A 189 8.51 14.46 -15.98
CA ASP A 189 8.49 13.01 -16.24
C ASP A 189 8.91 12.20 -15.00
N SER A 190 8.31 12.54 -13.86
CA SER A 190 8.73 12.02 -12.56
C SER A 190 7.54 11.82 -11.63
N TYR A 191 7.79 11.14 -10.51
CA TYR A 191 6.75 10.80 -9.55
C TYR A 191 7.00 11.45 -8.19
N GLU A 192 5.98 12.13 -7.65
CA GLU A 192 5.92 12.45 -6.23
C GLU A 192 5.34 11.25 -5.47
N THR A 193 5.92 10.88 -4.32
CA THR A 193 5.39 9.81 -3.47
C THR A 193 5.14 10.32 -2.05
N GLN A 194 4.00 9.92 -1.49
CA GLN A 194 3.63 10.19 -0.10
C GLN A 194 3.36 8.86 0.61
N ASN A 195 3.78 8.74 1.86
CA ASN A 195 3.73 7.49 2.64
C ASN A 195 2.72 7.56 3.80
N GLN A 196 2.63 6.51 4.61
CA GLN A 196 1.72 6.40 5.75
C GLN A 196 1.78 7.56 6.77
N HIS A 197 2.88 8.33 6.84
CA HIS A 197 2.97 9.48 7.73
C HIS A 197 2.23 10.70 7.17
N TYR A 198 2.16 10.84 5.84
CA TYR A 198 1.38 11.88 5.18
C TYR A 198 -0.10 11.74 5.52
N GLY A 199 -0.72 10.60 5.21
CA GLY A 199 -2.15 10.39 5.49
C GLY A 199 -2.50 10.47 6.96
N ARG A 200 -1.63 9.97 7.85
CA ARG A 200 -1.81 10.11 9.32
C ARG A 200 -1.68 11.55 9.83
N SER A 201 -1.11 12.47 9.06
CA SER A 201 -1.04 13.88 9.40
C SER A 201 -2.26 14.68 8.93
N LEU A 202 -3.12 14.10 8.09
CA LEU A 202 -4.33 14.75 7.60
C LEU A 202 -5.40 14.81 8.70
N THR A 203 -5.99 16.00 8.85
CA THR A 203 -7.08 16.35 9.76
C THR A 203 -8.37 16.62 8.98
N LYS A 204 -9.50 16.87 9.66
CA LYS A 204 -10.78 17.20 9.00
C LYS A 204 -10.67 18.43 8.08
N GLU A 205 -9.84 19.40 8.46
CA GLU A 205 -9.62 20.64 7.72
C GLU A 205 -8.71 20.44 6.50
N THR A 206 -7.78 19.47 6.57
CA THR A 206 -6.74 19.25 5.55
C THR A 206 -6.99 18.03 4.67
N ILE A 207 -8.02 17.21 4.95
CA ILE A 207 -8.33 16.00 4.20
C ILE A 207 -8.67 16.28 2.72
N LYS A 208 -9.35 17.39 2.44
CA LYS A 208 -9.70 17.82 1.08
C LYS A 208 -8.46 18.07 0.24
N ASP A 209 -7.54 18.91 0.72
CA ASP A 209 -6.29 19.21 0.02
C ASP A 209 -5.37 17.97 -0.03
N GLY A 210 -5.43 17.15 1.02
CA GLY A 210 -4.71 15.88 1.13
C GLY A 210 -5.09 14.88 0.04
N VAL A 211 -6.38 14.72 -0.22
CA VAL A 211 -6.91 13.89 -1.32
C VAL A 211 -6.72 14.58 -2.67
N SER A 212 -6.89 15.90 -2.75
CA SER A 212 -6.69 16.68 -3.99
C SER A 212 -5.28 16.50 -4.57
N ARG A 213 -4.26 16.38 -3.73
CA ARG A 213 -2.87 16.14 -4.16
C ARG A 213 -2.72 14.88 -5.03
N PHE A 214 -3.51 13.84 -4.78
CA PHE A 214 -3.46 12.62 -5.60
C PHE A 214 -3.82 12.90 -7.07
N PHE A 215 -4.74 13.82 -7.31
CA PHE A 215 -5.26 14.15 -8.64
C PHE A 215 -4.54 15.34 -9.31
N TYR A 216 -3.53 15.93 -8.67
CA TYR A 216 -2.80 17.08 -9.22
C TYR A 216 -1.52 16.64 -9.93
N ASN A 217 -1.49 16.73 -11.27
CA ASN A 217 -0.42 16.20 -12.12
C ASN A 217 0.81 17.14 -12.28
N GLY A 218 1.01 18.04 -11.32
CA GLY A 218 2.01 19.13 -11.38
C GLY A 218 1.54 20.38 -12.14
N TYR A 219 0.52 20.28 -13.01
CA TYR A 219 0.00 21.39 -13.83
C TYR A 219 -1.47 21.73 -13.57
N CYS A 220 -2.32 20.70 -13.52
CA CYS A 220 -3.76 20.84 -13.33
C CYS A 220 -4.33 19.72 -12.46
N LEU A 221 -5.51 19.98 -11.89
CA LEU A 221 -6.31 18.99 -11.19
C LEU A 221 -7.07 18.12 -12.20
N ARG A 222 -6.84 16.81 -12.16
CA ARG A 222 -7.52 15.79 -12.99
C ARG A 222 -8.94 15.53 -12.52
N LYS A 223 -9.83 16.52 -12.69
CA LYS A 223 -11.26 16.42 -12.35
C LYS A 223 -11.98 15.28 -13.07
N ASP A 224 -11.51 14.92 -14.25
CA ASP A 224 -11.92 13.74 -15.01
C ASP A 224 -11.68 12.44 -14.21
N ALA A 225 -10.48 12.29 -13.63
CA ALA A 225 -10.14 11.14 -12.78
C ALA A 225 -10.90 11.18 -11.42
N VAL A 226 -11.17 12.36 -10.87
CA VAL A 226 -12.01 12.52 -9.66
C VAL A 226 -13.45 12.07 -9.93
N ALA A 227 -14.07 12.51 -11.03
CA ALA A 227 -15.43 12.15 -11.39
C ALA A 227 -15.58 10.64 -11.68
N ALA A 228 -14.64 10.05 -12.43
CA ALA A 228 -14.61 8.61 -12.69
C ALA A 228 -14.34 7.80 -11.40
N SER A 229 -13.55 8.33 -10.46
CA SER A 229 -13.35 7.72 -9.14
C SER A 229 -14.65 7.69 -8.34
N ILE A 230 -15.40 8.79 -8.27
CA ILE A 230 -16.71 8.87 -7.59
C ILE A 230 -17.66 7.80 -8.15
N GLN A 231 -17.83 7.74 -9.47
CA GLN A 231 -18.72 6.77 -10.12
C GLN A 231 -18.37 5.31 -9.77
N LYS A 232 -17.08 4.98 -9.64
CA LYS A 232 -16.63 3.64 -9.23
C LYS A 232 -16.87 3.37 -7.75
N ILE A 233 -16.61 4.35 -6.86
CA ILE A 233 -16.91 4.20 -5.42
C ILE A 233 -18.42 4.06 -5.18
N GLU A 234 -19.27 4.78 -5.92
CA GLU A 234 -20.73 4.68 -5.82
C GLU A 234 -21.24 3.26 -6.11
N LYS A 235 -20.59 2.50 -7.00
CA LYS A 235 -20.92 1.08 -7.25
C LYS A 235 -20.50 0.16 -6.11
N ILE A 236 -19.33 0.41 -5.53
CA ILE A 236 -18.88 -0.31 -4.33
C ILE A 236 -19.83 -0.01 -3.16
N LEU A 237 -20.23 1.26 -2.98
CA LEU A 237 -21.19 1.67 -1.96
C LEU A 237 -22.55 0.99 -2.16
N GLN A 238 -23.08 0.97 -3.40
CA GLN A 238 -24.32 0.26 -3.73
C GLN A 238 -24.26 -1.23 -3.35
N TRP A 239 -23.13 -1.89 -3.60
CA TRP A 239 -22.93 -3.28 -3.15
C TRP A 239 -22.93 -3.41 -1.61
N PHE A 240 -22.22 -2.53 -0.91
CA PHE A 240 -22.18 -2.52 0.56
C PHE A 240 -23.53 -2.25 1.22
N GLU A 241 -24.38 -1.40 0.64
CA GLU A 241 -25.72 -1.11 1.17
C GLU A 241 -26.72 -2.25 0.94
N ASN A 242 -26.48 -3.12 -0.05
CA ASN A 242 -27.36 -4.25 -0.40
C ASN A 242 -26.92 -5.59 0.20
N GLN A 243 -25.78 -5.65 0.89
CA GLN A 243 -25.27 -6.86 1.52
C GLN A 243 -25.19 -6.74 3.05
N LYS A 244 -25.38 -7.87 3.75
CA LYS A 244 -25.28 -7.95 5.22
C LYS A 244 -24.41 -9.10 5.72
N GLN A 245 -23.74 -9.79 4.79
CA GLN A 245 -23.07 -11.06 5.08
C GLN A 245 -21.58 -10.92 5.37
N LEU A 246 -20.96 -9.78 5.03
CA LEU A 246 -19.53 -9.54 5.21
C LEU A 246 -19.26 -8.17 5.81
N HIS A 247 -18.42 -8.13 6.84
CA HIS A 247 -17.80 -6.90 7.35
C HIS A 247 -16.30 -6.89 7.02
N PHE A 248 -15.79 -5.71 6.65
CA PHE A 248 -14.45 -5.48 6.11
C PHE A 248 -13.68 -4.52 7.01
N TYR A 249 -12.85 -5.06 7.91
CA TYR A 249 -12.00 -4.24 8.77
C TYR A 249 -10.64 -4.04 8.13
N ALA A 250 -10.10 -2.83 8.24
CA ALA A 250 -8.72 -2.52 7.85
C ALA A 250 -8.32 -2.86 6.40
N SER A 251 -9.27 -3.10 5.49
CA SER A 251 -9.07 -3.22 4.05
C SER A 251 -9.04 -1.84 3.38
N SER A 252 -8.66 -1.78 2.11
CA SER A 252 -8.46 -0.54 1.37
C SER A 252 -9.18 -0.53 0.02
N LEU A 253 -9.40 0.68 -0.50
CA LEU A 253 -9.56 0.93 -1.93
C LEU A 253 -8.21 1.33 -2.54
N LEU A 254 -7.83 0.67 -3.62
CA LEU A 254 -6.70 1.03 -4.47
C LEU A 254 -7.23 1.82 -5.67
N PHE A 255 -6.88 3.09 -5.72
CA PHE A 255 -7.11 3.99 -6.85
C PHE A 255 -5.94 3.92 -7.81
N VAL A 256 -6.22 3.80 -9.10
CA VAL A 256 -5.23 3.93 -10.18
C VAL A 256 -5.80 4.82 -11.28
N TYR A 257 -5.03 5.72 -11.85
CA TYR A 257 -5.40 6.45 -13.07
C TYR A 257 -4.20 6.73 -13.98
N GLU A 258 -4.45 6.97 -15.27
CA GLU A 258 -3.38 7.28 -16.23
C GLU A 258 -2.84 8.71 -16.06
N GLY A 259 -1.58 8.82 -15.64
CA GLY A 259 -0.88 10.09 -15.44
C GLY A 259 -0.51 10.80 -16.75
N SER A 260 -0.26 10.07 -17.84
CA SER A 260 0.18 10.65 -19.11
C SER A 260 -0.95 11.27 -19.94
N SER A 261 -2.22 11.05 -19.60
CA SER A 261 -3.36 11.66 -20.31
C SER A 261 -3.28 13.18 -20.22
N GLN A 262 -3.00 13.84 -21.35
CA GLN A 262 -3.21 15.27 -21.50
C GLN A 262 -4.67 15.51 -21.89
N PRO A 263 -5.33 16.53 -21.34
CA PRO A 263 -6.57 17.03 -21.93
C PRO A 263 -6.28 17.40 -23.39
N THR A 264 -7.01 16.80 -24.33
CA THR A 264 -6.94 17.21 -25.74
C THR A 264 -7.48 18.63 -25.86
N THR A 265 -6.59 19.61 -25.71
CA THR A 265 -6.89 20.98 -26.08
C THR A 265 -7.29 20.98 -27.54
N THR A 266 -8.58 21.21 -27.80
CA THR A 266 -9.09 21.38 -29.15
C THR A 266 -8.43 22.63 -29.73
N LYS A 267 -7.30 22.44 -30.40
CA LYS A 267 -6.69 23.47 -31.24
C LYS A 267 -7.66 23.71 -32.39
N LEU A 268 -8.54 24.69 -32.20
CA LEU A 268 -9.23 25.34 -33.31
C LEU A 268 -8.17 25.73 -34.36
N ASN A 269 -8.50 25.50 -35.63
CA ASN A 269 -7.55 25.57 -36.72
C ASN A 269 -6.98 26.98 -36.90
N ASP A 270 -5.74 27.22 -36.45
CA ASP A 270 -4.86 28.22 -37.04
C ASP A 270 -3.78 27.51 -37.88
N ARG A 271 -4.15 27.19 -39.12
CA ARG A 271 -3.19 26.85 -40.18
C ARG A 271 -2.46 28.12 -40.65
N ALA A 272 -1.49 28.58 -39.88
CA ALA A 272 -0.41 29.44 -40.38
C ALA A 272 0.79 29.46 -39.42
N LEU A 273 2.00 29.57 -39.98
CA LEU A 273 3.25 29.90 -39.26
C LEU A 273 3.76 28.92 -38.19
N ALA A 274 4.19 27.73 -38.65
CA ALA A 274 5.27 26.97 -37.99
C ALA A 274 6.19 26.21 -38.98
N GLU A 275 6.33 26.68 -40.23
CA GLU A 275 7.39 26.18 -41.12
C GLU A 275 8.73 26.85 -40.80
N LYS A 276 9.52 26.24 -39.90
CA LYS A 276 10.98 26.00 -40.05
C LYS A 276 11.56 25.35 -38.80
N PHE A 277 12.63 24.57 -39.02
CA PHE A 277 13.49 23.87 -38.05
C PHE A 277 13.02 22.51 -37.51
N LEU A 278 12.93 21.52 -38.40
CA LEU A 278 13.41 20.16 -38.08
C LEU A 278 14.26 19.61 -39.23
N SER A 279 15.51 19.25 -38.92
CA SER A 279 16.43 18.53 -39.81
C SER A 279 16.31 17.02 -39.62
N LYS A 280 16.61 16.26 -40.69
CA LYS A 280 16.36 14.82 -40.82
C LYS A 280 17.12 13.93 -39.82
N GLY A 281 16.49 12.83 -39.40
CA GLY A 281 17.09 11.62 -38.81
C GLY A 281 16.06 10.47 -38.89
N PRO A 282 16.42 9.24 -39.30
CA PRO A 282 15.44 8.22 -39.69
C PRO A 282 14.85 7.40 -38.53
N LEU A 283 13.65 6.87 -38.77
CA LEU A 283 12.92 5.92 -37.92
C LEU A 283 13.61 4.55 -37.87
N SER A 284 13.46 3.87 -36.73
CA SER A 284 13.60 2.41 -36.61
C SER A 284 12.50 1.87 -35.70
N ASP A 285 11.59 1.08 -36.25
CA ASP A 285 10.53 0.42 -35.49
C ASP A 285 11.11 -0.71 -34.63
N THR A 286 10.94 -0.61 -33.31
CA THR A 286 10.92 -1.75 -32.38
C THR A 286 10.01 -1.39 -31.22
N GLU A 287 8.83 -2.02 -31.12
CA GLU A 287 8.03 -1.98 -29.88
C GLU A 287 8.81 -2.67 -28.76
N VAL A 288 9.28 -1.88 -27.79
CA VAL A 288 9.83 -2.36 -26.53
C VAL A 288 8.89 -1.92 -25.43
N LEU A 289 8.18 -2.87 -24.82
CA LEU A 289 7.47 -2.64 -23.57
C LEU A 289 8.50 -2.30 -22.49
N GLU A 290 8.54 -1.03 -22.10
CA GLU A 290 9.58 -0.48 -21.24
C GLU A 290 9.38 -0.92 -19.78
N TYR A 291 10.20 -1.87 -19.32
CA TYR A 291 10.23 -2.29 -17.92
C TYR A 291 10.64 -1.12 -17.03
N ASN A 292 9.66 -0.48 -16.39
CA ASN A 292 9.77 0.83 -15.74
C ASN A 292 10.56 0.77 -14.40
N ASN A 293 11.90 0.69 -14.53
CA ASN A 293 12.89 0.54 -13.45
C ASN A 293 13.70 1.83 -13.20
N ASN A 294 13.03 2.96 -12.97
CA ASN A 294 13.71 4.23 -12.72
C ASN A 294 13.97 4.50 -11.23
N PHE A 295 15.14 4.05 -10.75
CA PHE A 295 15.73 4.45 -9.48
C PHE A 295 17.03 5.25 -9.72
N HIS A 296 16.90 6.53 -10.08
CA HIS A 296 18.07 7.39 -10.33
C HIS A 296 18.73 7.85 -9.02
N VAL A 297 19.80 7.15 -8.63
CA VAL A 297 20.74 7.64 -7.61
C VAL A 297 21.61 8.73 -8.24
N PHE A 298 21.25 9.99 -8.01
CA PHE A 298 22.10 11.13 -8.40
C PHE A 298 23.47 11.02 -7.73
N SER A 299 24.50 10.84 -8.56
CA SER A 299 25.90 10.73 -8.14
C SER A 299 26.65 11.92 -8.72
N SER A 300 26.75 13.03 -7.98
CA SER A 300 27.56 14.19 -8.37
C SER A 300 28.95 14.10 -7.75
N THR A 301 29.95 13.83 -8.59
CA THR A 301 31.35 13.70 -8.19
C THR A 301 32.05 15.05 -8.12
N VAL A 302 32.41 15.50 -6.91
CA VAL A 302 33.47 16.51 -6.71
C VAL A 302 34.37 16.07 -5.54
N ASN A 303 35.66 15.88 -5.85
CA ASN A 303 36.80 15.80 -4.93
C ASN A 303 36.80 14.72 -3.83
N GLY A 304 36.90 13.45 -4.25
CA GLY A 304 37.99 12.58 -3.77
C GLY A 304 38.04 12.13 -2.31
N LYS A 305 36.99 12.32 -1.51
CA LYS A 305 36.87 11.73 -0.15
C LYS A 305 35.50 11.11 0.07
N ILE A 306 35.48 9.83 0.44
CA ILE A 306 34.29 9.16 0.97
C ILE A 306 34.29 9.37 2.49
N GLU A 307 33.51 10.33 2.97
CA GLU A 307 33.15 10.44 4.39
C GLU A 307 31.63 10.18 4.54
N SER A 308 31.27 9.13 5.26
CA SER A 308 29.89 8.77 5.58
C SER A 308 29.31 9.68 6.67
N SER A 309 29.08 10.95 6.32
CA SER A 309 28.49 11.96 7.20
C SER A 309 27.00 11.72 7.46
N VAL A 310 26.69 10.75 8.33
CA VAL A 310 25.37 10.65 8.98
C VAL A 310 25.30 11.76 10.05
N GLY A 311 24.96 12.97 9.59
CA GLY A 311 25.29 14.24 10.25
C GLY A 311 24.16 15.02 10.94
N LYS A 312 23.75 14.59 12.14
CA LYS A 312 23.46 15.51 13.27
C LYS A 312 22.32 16.57 13.18
N SER A 313 21.24 16.36 12.42
CA SER A 313 20.04 17.24 12.52
C SER A 313 18.88 16.69 13.38
N LEU A 314 18.69 15.36 13.42
CA LEU A 314 17.50 14.76 14.06
C LEU A 314 17.55 14.68 15.61
N SER A 315 18.74 14.68 16.20
CA SER A 315 18.91 14.53 17.66
C SER A 315 18.46 15.75 18.49
N LYS A 316 18.22 16.92 17.87
CA LYS A 316 17.79 18.15 18.56
C LYS A 316 16.27 18.32 18.66
N MET A 317 15.47 17.58 17.89
CA MET A 317 14.00 17.62 17.99
C MET A 317 13.46 16.88 19.22
N TYR A 318 14.02 15.72 19.55
CA TYR A 318 13.54 14.86 20.65
C TYR A 318 13.73 15.44 22.06
N ALA A 319 14.56 16.47 22.24
CA ALA A 319 14.83 17.07 23.55
C ALA A 319 13.76 18.09 24.02
N ARG A 320 12.92 18.63 23.12
CA ARG A 320 11.95 19.69 23.48
C ARG A 320 10.57 19.19 23.86
N HIS A 321 10.14 18.02 23.41
CA HIS A 321 8.75 17.54 23.65
C HIS A 321 8.51 16.83 24.99
N ARG A 322 9.56 16.63 25.81
CA ARG A 322 9.47 15.90 27.10
C ARG A 322 9.32 16.78 28.35
N LYS A 323 9.26 18.11 28.21
CA LYS A 323 9.27 19.08 29.33
C LYS A 323 7.97 19.86 29.56
N MET A 324 6.88 19.56 28.84
CA MET A 324 5.60 20.30 28.94
C MET A 324 4.45 19.57 29.65
N TYR A 325 4.66 18.36 30.18
CA TYR A 325 3.60 17.57 30.86
C TYR A 325 3.91 17.17 32.32
N ILE A 326 4.73 17.96 33.02
CA ILE A 326 4.89 17.85 34.49
C ILE A 326 4.88 19.25 35.13
N LYS A 327 3.70 19.88 35.21
CA LYS A 327 3.34 20.87 36.24
C LYS A 327 1.86 21.24 36.19
N LYS A 328 1.24 21.32 37.38
CA LYS A 328 -0.19 21.60 37.66
C LYS A 328 -1.15 20.46 37.25
N HIS A 329 -2.11 20.00 38.07
CA HIS A 329 -2.54 20.43 39.41
C HIS A 329 -2.37 19.34 40.49
N HIS A 330 -2.21 19.79 41.72
CA HIS A 330 -2.19 18.98 42.94
C HIS A 330 -3.45 19.35 43.74
N SER A 331 -4.37 18.42 43.94
CA SER A 331 -5.55 18.57 44.82
C SER A 331 -6.05 17.20 45.26
N GLN A 332 -6.11 16.97 46.57
CA GLN A 332 -6.80 15.82 47.16
C GLN A 332 -8.31 16.10 47.21
N THR A 333 -9.15 15.06 47.20
CA THR A 333 -10.08 14.70 48.31
C THR A 333 -11.33 13.93 47.83
N SER A 334 -11.41 12.67 48.27
CA SER A 334 -12.56 11.91 48.81
C SER A 334 -14.03 12.13 48.35
N LEU A 335 -14.67 11.00 47.98
CA LEU A 335 -16.03 10.53 48.32
C LEU A 335 -17.28 11.43 48.08
N LYS A 336 -18.24 10.96 47.26
CA LYS A 336 -19.57 10.38 47.62
C LYS A 336 -20.56 10.37 46.43
N VAL A 337 -21.62 9.57 46.59
CA VAL A 337 -22.74 9.33 45.68
C VAL A 337 -23.81 10.42 45.81
N GLU A 338 -24.46 10.81 44.70
CA GLU A 338 -25.94 10.94 44.58
C GLU A 338 -26.40 11.23 43.14
N ASN A 339 -27.65 10.87 42.83
CA ASN A 339 -28.28 11.07 41.52
C ASN A 339 -28.86 12.49 41.39
N LEU A 340 -28.87 13.04 40.18
CA LEU A 340 -29.94 13.94 39.75
C LEU A 340 -30.09 13.96 38.22
N ASP A 341 -31.31 13.75 37.74
CA ASP A 341 -31.67 13.92 36.33
C ASP A 341 -31.63 15.40 35.92
N GLN A 342 -31.15 15.69 34.71
CA GLN A 342 -31.79 16.74 33.90
C GLN A 342 -31.53 16.58 32.40
N ASP A 343 -32.64 16.38 31.70
CA ASP A 343 -32.88 16.51 30.26
C ASP A 343 -32.13 17.69 29.60
N ASN A 344 -31.56 17.45 28.42
CA ASN A 344 -31.28 18.47 27.42
C ASN A 344 -31.16 17.85 26.00
N GLY A 345 -32.30 17.46 25.44
CA GLY A 345 -32.63 17.56 24.01
C GLY A 345 -31.52 17.32 22.96
N TRP A 346 -31.25 16.06 22.62
CA TRP A 346 -30.54 15.72 21.38
C TRP A 346 -31.46 15.98 20.17
N LYS A 347 -31.17 17.03 19.39
CA LYS A 347 -31.78 17.17 18.06
C LYS A 347 -31.21 16.10 17.13
N SER A 348 -32.08 15.14 16.79
CA SER A 348 -31.85 14.16 15.74
C SER A 348 -31.39 14.86 14.45
N MET A 349 -30.25 14.44 13.89
CA MET A 349 -29.89 14.83 12.53
C MET A 349 -30.82 14.11 11.56
N SER A 350 -31.73 14.87 10.99
CA SER A 350 -32.71 14.37 10.03
C SER A 350 -32.03 13.83 8.78
N GLN A 351 -32.47 12.63 8.40
CA GLN A 351 -32.18 11.91 7.17
C GLN A 351 -32.56 12.73 5.93
N GLU A 352 -31.64 13.55 5.42
CA GLU A 352 -31.81 14.19 4.11
C GLU A 352 -31.37 13.24 2.98
N HIS A 353 -32.24 13.12 1.98
CA HIS A 353 -32.03 12.23 0.84
C HIS A 353 -30.86 12.70 -0.04
N LEU A 354 -29.78 11.90 -0.07
CA LEU A 354 -28.77 11.94 -1.14
C LEU A 354 -29.35 11.34 -2.44
N ASN A 355 -30.36 11.98 -3.02
CA ASN A 355 -30.86 11.66 -4.36
C ASN A 355 -31.58 12.86 -4.97
N GLY A 356 -30.95 13.51 -5.95
CA GLY A 356 -31.52 14.65 -6.68
C GLY A 356 -30.50 15.43 -7.51
N ASN A 357 -29.42 15.93 -6.90
CA ASN A 357 -28.50 16.85 -7.56
C ASN A 357 -27.22 16.22 -8.15
N VAL A 358 -26.82 15.02 -7.70
CA VAL A 358 -25.54 14.38 -8.06
C VAL A 358 -25.38 14.18 -9.57
N LEU A 359 -26.42 13.63 -10.22
CA LEU A 359 -26.44 13.48 -11.68
C LEU A 359 -26.27 14.82 -12.38
N SER A 360 -26.96 15.88 -11.95
CA SER A 360 -26.83 17.21 -12.59
C SER A 360 -25.44 17.84 -12.45
N GLN A 361 -24.70 17.55 -11.38
CA GLN A 361 -23.34 18.06 -11.19
C GLN A 361 -22.34 17.28 -12.06
N LEU A 362 -22.45 15.94 -12.08
CA LEU A 362 -21.65 15.10 -12.97
C LEU A 362 -21.95 15.43 -14.44
N GLU A 363 -23.21 15.54 -14.82
CA GLU A 363 -23.65 15.98 -16.15
C GLU A 363 -23.05 17.34 -16.52
N LYS A 364 -23.04 18.35 -15.63
CA LYS A 364 -22.37 19.64 -15.91
C LYS A 364 -20.88 19.49 -16.20
N VAL A 365 -20.17 18.61 -15.49
CA VAL A 365 -18.75 18.31 -15.78
C VAL A 365 -18.60 17.68 -17.18
N PHE A 366 -19.52 16.82 -17.59
CA PHE A 366 -19.49 16.19 -18.93
C PHE A 366 -20.00 17.10 -20.06
N TYR A 367 -20.98 17.97 -19.82
CA TYR A 367 -21.57 18.88 -20.83
C TYR A 367 -20.66 20.04 -21.24
N HIS A 368 -19.63 20.35 -20.45
CA HIS A 368 -18.61 21.33 -20.81
C HIS A 368 -17.42 20.71 -21.59
N LEU A 369 -17.46 19.40 -21.88
CA LEU A 369 -16.55 18.73 -22.80
C LEU A 369 -17.16 18.69 -24.21
N PRO A 370 -16.42 19.04 -25.28
CA PRO A 370 -16.96 18.99 -26.64
C PRO A 370 -17.43 17.57 -27.03
N THR A 371 -18.63 17.48 -27.62
CA THR A 371 -19.37 16.23 -27.90
C THR A 371 -18.77 15.38 -29.05
N GLY A 372 -17.45 15.20 -29.07
CA GLY A 372 -16.71 14.50 -30.13
C GLY A 372 -15.43 13.79 -29.71
N CYS A 373 -15.05 13.81 -28.42
CA CYS A 373 -13.88 13.09 -27.92
C CYS A 373 -14.06 12.69 -26.45
N GLN A 374 -14.94 11.73 -26.17
CA GLN A 374 -15.24 11.28 -24.82
C GLN A 374 -14.40 10.03 -24.46
N GLU A 375 -13.08 10.19 -24.43
CA GLU A 375 -12.23 9.25 -23.70
C GLU A 375 -12.57 9.38 -22.22
N ILE A 376 -13.31 8.41 -21.70
CA ILE A 376 -13.52 8.27 -20.25
C ILE A 376 -12.13 8.07 -19.65
N ALA A 377 -11.74 8.97 -18.73
CA ALA A 377 -10.44 8.90 -18.07
C ALA A 377 -10.19 7.48 -17.57
N GLU A 378 -9.07 6.89 -17.97
CA GLU A 378 -8.78 5.53 -17.54
C GLU A 378 -8.48 5.57 -16.03
N VAL A 379 -9.37 4.92 -15.28
CA VAL A 379 -9.35 4.88 -13.81
C VAL A 379 -9.74 3.47 -13.36
N GLU A 380 -9.06 2.95 -12.35
CA GLU A 380 -9.50 1.79 -11.57
C GLU A 380 -9.68 2.17 -10.11
N VAL A 381 -10.69 1.56 -9.48
CA VAL A 381 -10.90 1.58 -8.03
C VAL A 381 -11.24 0.15 -7.64
N ARG A 382 -10.33 -0.54 -6.94
CA ARG A 382 -10.49 -1.95 -6.53
C ARG A 382 -10.34 -2.08 -5.02
N MET A 383 -11.13 -2.94 -4.41
CA MET A 383 -10.98 -3.33 -3.00
C MET A 383 -9.78 -4.28 -2.85
N ILE A 384 -8.96 -4.08 -1.83
CA ILE A 384 -7.77 -4.90 -1.51
C ILE A 384 -7.61 -5.10 0.01
N ASP A 385 -6.66 -5.96 0.41
CA ASP A 385 -6.28 -6.23 1.81
C ASP A 385 -7.39 -6.89 2.67
N PHE A 386 -7.74 -8.13 2.35
CA PHE A 386 -8.85 -8.87 2.96
C PHE A 386 -8.49 -9.73 4.18
N ALA A 387 -7.32 -9.48 4.78
CA ALA A 387 -6.81 -10.21 5.95
C ALA A 387 -7.68 -10.09 7.24
N HIS A 388 -8.70 -9.24 7.23
CA HIS A 388 -9.60 -8.95 8.35
C HIS A 388 -11.07 -8.80 7.89
N VAL A 389 -11.50 -9.62 6.92
CA VAL A 389 -12.92 -9.77 6.56
C VAL A 389 -13.57 -10.86 7.41
N PHE A 390 -14.81 -10.65 7.85
CA PHE A 390 -15.56 -11.57 8.71
C PHE A 390 -17.02 -11.71 8.26
N PRO A 391 -17.65 -12.87 8.50
CA PRO A 391 -19.08 -13.02 8.29
C PRO A 391 -19.88 -12.11 9.24
N SER A 392 -21.03 -11.64 8.79
CA SER A 392 -21.95 -10.76 9.52
C SER A 392 -23.42 -11.11 9.25
N ASN A 393 -24.32 -10.46 9.98
CA ASN A 393 -25.76 -10.42 9.72
C ASN A 393 -26.29 -8.97 9.58
N THR A 394 -25.40 -7.98 9.55
CA THR A 394 -25.71 -6.54 9.51
C THR A 394 -24.96 -5.87 8.35
N ILE A 395 -25.39 -4.65 7.99
CA ILE A 395 -24.63 -3.81 7.06
C ILE A 395 -23.32 -3.39 7.74
N ASP A 396 -22.23 -3.31 6.97
CA ASP A 396 -20.98 -2.71 7.45
C ASP A 396 -21.10 -1.18 7.49
N GLU A 397 -21.78 -0.67 8.51
CA GLU A 397 -22.03 0.76 8.71
C GLU A 397 -20.74 1.58 8.74
N GLY A 398 -19.66 1.03 9.31
CA GLY A 398 -18.36 1.68 9.38
C GLY A 398 -17.72 1.86 8.02
N TYR A 399 -17.80 0.84 7.15
CA TYR A 399 -17.30 0.92 5.78
C TYR A 399 -18.18 1.84 4.92
N VAL A 400 -19.52 1.71 5.01
CA VAL A 400 -20.50 2.58 4.34
C VAL A 400 -20.28 4.06 4.70
N TYR A 401 -20.03 4.38 5.97
CA TYR A 401 -19.68 5.72 6.43
C TYR A 401 -18.40 6.24 5.76
N GLY A 402 -17.34 5.42 5.74
CA GLY A 402 -16.07 5.77 5.10
C GLY A 402 -16.19 6.05 3.60
N LEU A 403 -16.97 5.22 2.87
CA LEU A 403 -17.25 5.43 1.46
C LEU A 403 -18.03 6.73 1.21
N LYS A 404 -19.09 7.00 2.00
CA LYS A 404 -19.90 8.21 1.87
C LYS A 404 -19.10 9.48 2.14
N HIS A 405 -18.24 9.48 3.16
CA HIS A 405 -17.39 10.64 3.43
C HIS A 405 -16.30 10.80 2.36
N LEU A 406 -15.70 9.73 1.85
CA LEU A 406 -14.74 9.80 0.74
C LEU A 406 -15.38 10.36 -0.54
N ILE A 407 -16.60 9.93 -0.88
CA ILE A 407 -17.38 10.50 -2.00
C ILE A 407 -17.62 11.99 -1.78
N SER A 408 -18.06 12.41 -0.60
CA SER A 408 -18.29 13.83 -0.26
C SER A 408 -17.01 14.67 -0.39
N VAL A 409 -15.87 14.16 0.08
CA VAL A 409 -14.57 14.83 -0.10
C VAL A 409 -14.24 14.97 -1.60
N LEU A 410 -14.38 13.91 -2.40
CA LEU A 410 -14.13 13.95 -3.84
C LEU A 410 -15.09 14.89 -4.59
N GLN A 411 -16.37 14.93 -4.22
CA GLN A 411 -17.34 15.87 -4.78
C GLN A 411 -16.92 17.32 -4.50
N SER A 412 -16.50 17.63 -3.28
CA SER A 412 -16.01 18.97 -2.93
C SER A 412 -14.75 19.40 -3.72
N ILE A 413 -14.00 18.44 -4.26
CA ILE A 413 -12.81 18.68 -5.11
C ILE A 413 -13.23 19.02 -6.56
N LEU A 414 -14.40 18.57 -7.02
CA LEU A 414 -14.96 18.98 -8.32
C LEU A 414 -15.46 20.43 -8.30
N ASP A 415 -15.92 20.93 -7.15
CA ASP A 415 -16.41 22.31 -6.96
C ASP A 415 -15.28 23.38 -6.89
N ASN A 416 -14.01 22.98 -6.81
CA ASN A 416 -12.83 23.87 -6.72
C ASN A 416 -12.50 24.62 -8.02
#